data_AF-A0AAJ0GYH1-F1
#
_entry.id   AF-A0AAJ0GYH1-F1
#
_cell.length_a   1.000
_cell.length_b   1.000
_cell.length_c   1.000
_cell.angle_alpha   90.00
_cell.angle_beta   90.00
_cell.angle_gamma   90.00
#
_symmetry.space_group_name_H-M   'P 1'
#
loop_
_entity.id
_entity.type
_entity.pdbx_description
1 polymer ?
#
loop_
_entity_poly.entity_id
_entity_poly.type
_entity_poly.pdbx_seq_one_letter_code
_entity_poly.pdbx_strand_id
1 'polypeptide(L)'
;MEISNPRRILAVSLTDSAQHLSDVIKDLTGTHPTPAPSSSSSSPDPSPATAPDSDAADDPTPSLAGTTHPFALSTAYYTASIPIWLDLIASPAEWASSFLSPEAKEVLDVLGGVLVVFALPTPAHPPPPLTSTSPTNLSPDHHEQKQEQADGGQDKKKAQVRELITQVGKVVREGLGGWEWDGVGLGVGVSSIGSNGGLAEEEGAGALDEWEDLCAECGLEFVHVSRASLVVGKAPDGDKRNEFGERMGMARVIEALQANDWSGGGLEGGGDGDGEEEEEGHEGEGGKGGNNQRREEKEGDEAGSDFDPESLDFGFDREDFVGLRKAIWSGGQAGDEEDEEVGEEDVQKLERMMLKLQAVRDTSAGLPEEQRRRMAARAVGEVMKEL
;
A
#
# COMPACT_ATOMS: atom_id res chain seq x y z
N MET A 1 -23.93 -6.42 9.71
CA MET A 1 -23.21 -7.30 10.66
C MET A 1 -22.37 -6.44 11.58
N GLU A 2 -22.27 -6.72 12.88
CA GLU A 2 -21.38 -5.95 13.77
C GLU A 2 -20.07 -6.73 13.96
N ILE A 3 -18.92 -6.08 13.75
CA ILE A 3 -17.61 -6.67 13.99
C ILE A 3 -17.18 -6.32 15.41
N SER A 4 -17.24 -7.29 16.32
CA SER A 4 -16.96 -7.07 17.75
C SER A 4 -15.47 -6.92 18.07
N ASN A 5 -14.59 -7.60 17.32
CA ASN A 5 -13.13 -7.56 17.50
C ASN A 5 -12.44 -7.19 16.18
N PRO A 6 -12.54 -5.92 15.74
CA PRO A 6 -11.95 -5.53 14.47
C PRO A 6 -10.42 -5.48 14.56
N ARG A 7 -9.76 -5.72 13.42
CA ARG A 7 -8.34 -5.37 13.23
C ARG A 7 -8.12 -3.87 13.43
N ARG A 8 -6.87 -3.48 13.59
CA ARG A 8 -6.48 -2.12 14.01
C ARG A 8 -5.88 -1.31 12.87
N ILE A 9 -5.96 0.01 13.00
CA ILE A 9 -5.25 0.95 12.12
C ILE A 9 -4.02 1.47 12.87
N LEU A 10 -2.86 1.43 12.24
CA LEU A 10 -1.68 2.15 12.69
C LEU A 10 -1.52 3.43 11.87
N ALA A 11 -1.71 4.59 12.49
CA ALA A 11 -1.54 5.89 11.84
C ALA A 11 -0.28 6.59 12.36
N VAL A 12 0.65 6.84 11.44
CA VAL A 12 1.99 7.35 11.75
C VAL A 12 2.26 8.66 11.05
N SER A 13 3.08 9.50 11.68
CA SER A 13 3.60 10.74 11.08
C SER A 13 4.96 11.06 11.67
N LEU A 14 5.73 11.96 11.03
CA LEU A 14 6.92 12.51 11.66
C LEU A 14 6.52 13.36 12.89
N THR A 15 7.41 13.43 13.88
CA THR A 15 7.22 14.26 15.08
C THR A 15 6.92 15.73 14.78
N ASP A 16 7.50 16.29 13.72
CA ASP A 16 7.26 17.68 13.27
C ASP A 16 5.91 17.87 12.56
N SER A 17 5.24 16.77 12.21
CA SER A 17 4.01 16.71 11.44
C SER A 17 2.80 16.25 12.28
N ALA A 18 2.94 16.22 13.61
CA ALA A 18 1.91 15.78 14.56
C ALA A 18 0.56 16.51 14.39
N GLN A 19 0.58 17.79 14.03
CA GLN A 19 -0.66 18.56 13.77
C GLN A 19 -1.40 18.03 12.54
N HIS A 20 -0.69 17.64 11.49
CA HIS A 20 -1.30 17.05 10.29
C HIS A 20 -1.97 15.72 10.62
N LEU A 21 -1.31 14.87 11.42
CA LEU A 21 -1.91 13.64 11.92
C LEU A 21 -3.19 13.92 12.72
N SER A 22 -3.15 14.85 13.68
CA SER A 22 -4.32 15.22 14.48
C SER A 22 -5.48 15.73 13.62
N ASP A 23 -5.19 16.58 12.63
CA ASP A 23 -6.20 17.15 11.73
C ASP A 23 -6.84 16.05 10.84
N VAL A 24 -6.05 15.13 10.30
CA VAL A 24 -6.55 13.99 9.50
C VAL A 24 -7.41 13.04 10.35
N ILE A 25 -6.98 12.71 11.58
CA ILE A 25 -7.75 11.86 12.48
C ILE A 25 -9.07 12.53 12.89
N LYS A 26 -9.07 13.84 13.10
CA LYS A 26 -10.29 14.60 13.37
C LYS A 26 -11.26 14.56 12.20
N ASP A 27 -10.78 14.71 10.98
CA ASP A 27 -11.63 14.64 9.80
C ASP A 27 -12.16 13.22 9.55
N LEU A 28 -11.34 12.20 9.83
CA LEU A 28 -11.72 10.81 9.70
C LEU A 28 -12.79 10.41 10.74
N THR A 29 -12.65 10.84 11.99
CA THR A 29 -13.46 10.35 13.12
C THR A 29 -14.47 11.35 13.67
N GLY A 30 -14.40 12.61 13.23
CA GLY A 30 -15.17 13.74 13.75
C GLY A 30 -14.63 14.37 15.05
N THR A 31 -13.61 13.79 15.69
CA THR A 31 -13.07 14.28 16.97
C THR A 31 -11.54 14.27 16.98
N HIS A 32 -10.93 15.27 17.64
CA HIS A 32 -9.48 15.28 17.81
C HIS A 32 -9.05 14.15 18.74
N PRO A 33 -7.92 13.49 18.44
CA PRO A 33 -7.35 12.55 19.37
C PRO A 33 -6.89 13.29 20.64
N THR A 34 -7.25 12.74 21.79
CA THR A 34 -6.87 13.31 23.09
C THR A 34 -5.62 12.60 23.59
N PRO A 35 -4.50 13.32 23.83
CA PRO A 35 -3.29 12.71 24.37
C PRO A 35 -3.58 11.98 25.68
N ALA A 36 -2.97 10.82 25.87
CA ALA A 36 -3.02 10.14 27.16
C ALA A 36 -2.42 11.06 28.24
N PRO A 37 -3.05 11.21 29.43
CA PRO A 37 -2.43 11.94 30.52
C PRO A 37 -1.11 11.25 30.87
N SER A 38 -0.01 11.99 30.79
CA SER A 38 1.28 11.53 31.27
C SER A 38 1.12 11.15 32.73
N SER A 39 1.37 9.87 33.05
CA SER A 39 1.35 9.34 34.41
C SER A 39 2.53 9.90 35.21
N SER A 40 2.50 11.20 35.50
CA SER A 40 3.25 11.75 36.62
C SER A 40 2.55 11.25 37.89
N SER A 41 3.22 10.33 38.58
CA SER A 41 2.84 9.87 39.91
C SER A 41 2.92 11.05 40.89
N SER A 42 1.90 11.90 40.93
CA SER A 42 1.72 12.89 41.99
C SER A 42 1.10 12.18 43.18
N SER A 43 1.96 11.57 44.00
CA SER A 43 1.58 11.24 45.39
C SER A 43 1.16 12.54 46.10
N PRO A 44 -0.01 12.59 46.75
CA PRO A 44 -0.39 13.75 47.54
C PRO A 44 0.31 13.63 48.90
N ASP A 45 1.48 14.25 49.04
CA ASP A 45 2.06 14.46 50.37
C ASP A 45 1.63 15.82 50.92
N PRO A 46 0.88 15.89 52.03
CA PRO A 46 0.51 17.16 52.64
C PRO A 46 1.53 17.54 53.71
N SER A 47 2.51 18.39 53.40
CA SER A 47 3.16 19.22 54.42
C SER A 47 3.76 20.52 53.87
N PRO A 48 3.61 21.66 54.58
CA PRO A 48 3.89 22.97 54.00
C PRO A 48 5.29 23.52 54.35
N ALA A 49 5.71 24.43 53.47
CA ALA A 49 6.73 25.47 53.60
C ALA A 49 8.20 25.07 53.38
N THR A 50 8.81 25.60 52.31
CA THR A 50 9.84 26.67 52.33
C THR A 50 10.24 27.09 50.90
N ALA A 51 10.08 28.39 50.59
CA ALA A 51 10.77 29.28 49.62
C ALA A 51 11.05 28.85 48.14
N PRO A 52 11.16 29.83 47.20
CA PRO A 52 11.16 29.56 45.77
C PRO A 52 12.59 29.38 45.26
N ASP A 53 12.90 28.20 44.73
CA ASP A 53 14.04 28.03 43.84
C ASP A 53 13.52 27.84 42.42
N SER A 54 14.07 28.65 41.53
CA SER A 54 13.77 28.70 40.11
C SER A 54 14.46 27.53 39.41
N ASP A 55 13.77 26.39 39.35
CA ASP A 55 14.01 25.39 38.32
C ASP A 55 12.70 25.20 37.57
N ALA A 56 12.68 25.69 36.33
CA ALA A 56 11.61 25.41 35.39
C ALA A 56 11.64 23.92 35.09
N ALA A 57 10.86 23.15 35.85
CA ALA A 57 10.57 21.76 35.54
C ALA A 57 9.93 21.71 34.16
N ASP A 58 10.60 20.99 33.27
CA ASP A 58 10.15 20.58 31.94
C ASP A 58 8.88 19.75 32.12
N ASP A 59 7.71 20.41 32.06
CA ASP A 59 6.42 19.72 32.03
C ASP A 59 6.38 18.94 30.71
N PRO A 60 6.31 17.59 30.71
CA PRO A 60 6.28 16.83 29.47
C PRO A 60 5.00 17.20 28.73
N THR A 61 5.16 17.91 27.62
CA THR A 61 4.05 18.26 26.74
C THR A 61 3.32 16.97 26.35
N PRO A 62 1.99 16.92 26.47
CA PRO A 62 1.22 15.72 26.14
C PRO A 62 1.43 15.35 24.66
N SER A 63 2.02 14.17 24.41
CA SER A 63 2.31 13.66 23.06
C SER A 63 1.15 12.82 22.53
N LEU A 64 0.96 12.84 21.21
CA LEU A 64 -0.03 12.02 20.52
C LEU A 64 0.42 10.55 20.39
N ALA A 65 1.73 10.29 20.39
CA ALA A 65 2.28 8.96 20.23
C ALA A 65 1.82 8.00 21.34
N GLY A 66 1.48 6.77 20.96
CA GLY A 66 0.95 5.75 21.88
C GLY A 66 -0.52 5.95 22.27
N THR A 67 -1.20 6.96 21.73
CA THR A 67 -2.64 7.18 21.96
C THR A 67 -3.47 6.23 21.09
N THR A 68 -4.55 5.69 21.64
CA THR A 68 -5.57 4.95 20.88
C THR A 68 -6.81 5.82 20.72
N HIS A 69 -7.30 5.97 19.48
CA HIS A 69 -8.48 6.75 19.15
C HIS A 69 -9.54 5.87 18.47
N PRO A 70 -10.81 5.85 18.95
CA PRO A 70 -11.84 5.01 18.35
C PRO A 70 -12.36 5.61 17.04
N PHE A 71 -12.50 4.77 16.02
CA PHE A 71 -13.12 5.13 14.74
C PHE A 71 -14.38 4.30 14.50
N ALA A 72 -15.53 4.96 14.64
CA ALA A 72 -16.83 4.35 14.36
C ALA A 72 -17.06 4.33 12.84
N LEU A 73 -16.95 3.15 12.23
CA LEU A 73 -17.15 2.94 10.81
C LEU A 73 -18.46 2.17 10.58
N SER A 74 -19.28 2.70 9.68
CA SER A 74 -20.59 2.15 9.33
C SER A 74 -20.73 2.07 7.81
N THR A 75 -21.01 0.88 7.30
CA THR A 75 -21.28 0.60 5.89
C THR A 75 -22.66 -0.07 5.74
N ALA A 76 -23.05 -0.36 4.50
CA ALA A 76 -24.27 -1.14 4.24
C ALA A 76 -24.14 -2.62 4.70
N TYR A 77 -22.91 -3.11 4.84
CA TYR A 77 -22.62 -4.52 5.11
C TYR A 77 -22.26 -4.75 6.58
N TYR A 78 -21.50 -3.83 7.18
CA TYR A 78 -21.03 -3.97 8.55
C TYR A 78 -20.91 -2.65 9.33
N THR A 79 -20.83 -2.78 10.65
CA THR A 79 -20.47 -1.72 11.58
C THR A 79 -19.32 -2.19 12.46
N ALA A 80 -18.34 -1.31 12.70
CA ALA A 80 -17.19 -1.62 13.54
C ALA A 80 -16.70 -0.36 14.28
N SER A 81 -16.17 -0.54 15.49
CA SER A 81 -15.43 0.49 16.21
C SER A 81 -13.94 0.16 16.13
N ILE A 82 -13.28 0.63 15.07
CA ILE A 82 -11.89 0.30 14.76
C ILE A 82 -10.95 1.11 15.67
N PRO A 83 -10.02 0.47 16.41
CA PRO A 83 -9.00 1.19 17.16
C PRO A 83 -7.94 1.77 16.21
N ILE A 84 -7.71 3.08 16.26
CA ILE A 84 -6.60 3.74 15.59
C ILE A 84 -5.47 3.95 16.61
N TRP A 85 -4.34 3.30 16.40
CA TRP A 85 -3.09 3.55 17.12
C TRP A 85 -2.32 4.68 16.46
N LEU A 86 -1.94 5.68 17.25
CA LEU A 86 -1.24 6.86 16.76
C LEU A 86 0.22 6.81 17.18
N ASP A 87 1.12 7.04 16.24
CA ASP A 87 2.55 7.09 16.51
C ASP A 87 3.23 8.31 15.85
N LEU A 88 4.24 8.85 16.52
CA LEU A 88 5.05 9.97 16.02
C LEU A 88 6.51 9.54 15.94
N ILE A 89 7.02 9.54 14.72
CA ILE A 89 8.31 8.97 14.37
C ILE A 89 9.37 10.07 14.34
N ALA A 90 10.41 9.91 15.17
CA ALA A 90 11.60 10.78 15.13
C ALA A 90 12.65 10.25 14.15
N SER A 91 12.85 8.93 14.12
CA SER A 91 13.81 8.22 13.27
C SER A 91 13.10 7.05 12.57
N PRO A 92 12.75 7.17 11.28
CA PRO A 92 12.00 6.12 10.58
C PRO A 92 12.74 4.79 10.51
N ALA A 93 14.06 4.80 10.36
CA ALA A 93 14.86 3.58 10.27
C ALA A 93 14.88 2.79 11.59
N GLU A 94 15.02 3.48 12.73
CA GLU A 94 14.94 2.85 14.05
C GLU A 94 13.54 2.32 14.34
N TRP A 95 12.52 3.11 13.97
CA TRP A 95 11.12 2.72 14.10
C TRP A 95 10.82 1.42 13.31
N ALA A 96 11.23 1.35 12.03
CA ALA A 96 11.01 0.16 11.22
C ALA A 96 11.78 -1.04 11.77
N SER A 97 13.02 -0.85 12.24
CA SER A 97 13.78 -1.93 12.88
C SER A 97 13.09 -2.46 14.14
N SER A 98 12.42 -1.59 14.91
CA SER A 98 11.65 -2.02 16.09
C SER A 98 10.40 -2.80 15.69
N PHE A 99 9.67 -2.37 14.66
CA PHE A 99 8.46 -3.05 14.18
C PHE A 99 8.76 -4.37 13.47
N LEU A 100 9.95 -4.53 12.89
CA LEU A 100 10.40 -5.79 12.26
C LEU A 100 11.08 -6.75 13.26
N SER A 101 11.12 -6.39 14.55
CA SER A 101 11.62 -7.30 15.58
C SER A 101 10.64 -8.47 15.81
N PRO A 102 11.13 -9.66 16.20
CA PRO A 102 10.27 -10.79 16.53
C PRO A 102 9.21 -10.47 17.60
N GLU A 103 9.57 -9.60 18.56
CA GLU A 103 8.69 -9.16 19.64
C GLU A 103 7.50 -8.33 19.14
N ALA A 104 7.67 -7.61 18.02
CA ALA A 104 6.62 -6.78 17.43
C ALA A 104 5.65 -7.58 16.54
N LYS A 105 5.88 -8.88 16.32
CA LYS A 105 5.02 -9.72 15.48
C LYS A 105 3.55 -9.71 15.93
N GLU A 106 3.30 -9.81 17.24
CA GLU A 106 1.94 -9.76 17.78
C GLU A 106 1.22 -8.44 17.48
N VAL A 107 1.98 -7.34 17.39
CA VAL A 107 1.45 -6.01 17.05
C VAL A 107 1.10 -5.95 15.56
N LEU A 108 1.95 -6.51 14.70
CA LEU A 108 1.75 -6.55 13.25
C LEU A 108 0.57 -7.44 12.85
N ASP A 109 0.44 -8.61 13.48
CA ASP A 109 -0.60 -9.60 13.16
C ASP A 109 -2.04 -9.05 13.37
N VAL A 110 -2.22 -8.03 14.23
CA VAL A 110 -3.52 -7.39 14.48
C VAL A 110 -3.80 -6.16 13.60
N LEU A 111 -2.84 -5.73 12.77
CA LEU A 111 -3.04 -4.58 11.88
C LEU A 111 -3.82 -4.98 10.65
N GLY A 112 -4.91 -4.25 10.37
CA GLY A 112 -5.68 -4.32 9.12
C GLY A 112 -5.60 -3.03 8.31
N GLY A 113 -4.95 -1.99 8.84
CA GLY A 113 -4.68 -0.78 8.09
C GLY A 113 -3.42 -0.04 8.56
N VAL A 114 -2.72 0.59 7.62
CA VAL A 114 -1.57 1.47 7.87
C VAL A 114 -1.83 2.81 7.18
N LEU A 115 -1.71 3.90 7.93
CA LEU A 115 -1.93 5.26 7.45
C LEU A 115 -0.68 6.11 7.70
N VAL A 116 0.00 6.55 6.64
CA VAL A 116 1.18 7.42 6.73
C VAL A 116 0.76 8.85 6.41
N VAL A 117 0.73 9.73 7.40
CA VAL A 117 0.35 11.14 7.21
C VAL A 117 1.60 12.00 7.14
N PHE A 118 1.76 12.77 6.08
CA PHE A 118 2.94 13.63 5.89
C PHE A 118 2.59 14.98 5.25
N ALA A 119 3.40 16.00 5.52
CA ALA A 119 3.27 17.29 4.85
C ALA A 119 3.91 17.23 3.46
N LEU A 120 3.17 17.65 2.43
CA LEU A 120 3.75 17.83 1.10
C LEU A 120 4.66 19.06 1.09
N PRO A 121 5.87 18.99 0.50
CA PRO A 121 6.70 20.16 0.31
C PRO A 121 5.93 21.23 -0.48
N THR A 122 6.06 22.48 -0.06
CA THR A 122 5.43 23.60 -0.79
C THR A 122 6.34 23.96 -1.97
N PRO A 123 5.83 24.01 -3.21
CA PRO A 123 6.64 24.45 -4.34
C PRO A 123 7.13 25.89 -4.07
N ALA A 124 8.42 26.13 -4.31
CA ALA A 124 9.01 27.45 -4.13
C ALA A 124 8.27 28.46 -5.02
N HIS A 125 7.66 29.48 -4.40
CA HIS A 125 6.94 30.52 -5.14
C HIS A 125 7.96 31.31 -6.00
N PRO A 126 7.76 31.48 -7.32
CA PRO A 126 8.60 32.39 -8.09
C PRO A 126 8.46 33.82 -7.53
N PRO A 127 9.52 34.63 -7.47
CA PRO A 127 9.42 35.98 -6.94
C PRO A 127 8.30 36.76 -7.66
N PRO A 128 7.48 37.56 -6.95
CA PRO A 128 6.39 38.28 -7.58
C PRO A 128 6.93 39.16 -8.73
N PRO A 129 6.22 39.27 -9.86
CA PRO A 129 6.66 40.13 -10.94
C PRO A 129 6.77 41.57 -10.41
N LEU A 130 7.98 42.11 -10.47
CA LEU A 130 8.29 43.48 -10.08
C LEU A 130 7.40 44.43 -10.88
N THR A 131 6.37 44.96 -10.24
CA THR A 131 5.60 46.07 -10.81
C THR A 131 6.50 47.30 -10.76
N SER A 132 7.08 47.60 -11.92
CA SER A 132 7.84 48.81 -12.20
C SER A 132 7.09 50.05 -11.75
N THR A 133 7.57 50.70 -10.69
CA THR A 133 7.55 52.16 -10.58
C THR A 133 8.73 52.66 -9.74
N SER A 134 9.57 53.46 -10.40
CA SER A 134 10.52 54.46 -9.87
C SER A 134 11.92 53.98 -9.43
N PRO A 135 13.00 54.59 -9.96
CA PRO A 135 14.37 54.27 -9.57
C PRO A 135 14.82 55.16 -8.41
N THR A 136 15.26 54.58 -7.29
CA THR A 136 16.28 55.24 -6.44
C THR A 136 17.04 54.20 -5.61
N ASN A 137 18.26 53.90 -6.07
CA ASN A 137 19.49 53.70 -5.31
C ASN A 137 19.41 53.06 -3.90
N LEU A 138 19.94 51.84 -3.74
CA LEU A 138 21.14 51.51 -2.95
C LEU A 138 21.28 49.97 -2.73
N SER A 139 22.47 49.44 -3.04
CA SER A 139 23.09 48.15 -2.64
C SER A 139 22.55 46.81 -3.19
N PRO A 140 23.35 46.06 -3.98
CA PRO A 140 23.08 44.67 -4.33
C PRO A 140 23.96 43.73 -3.49
N ASP A 141 23.45 43.07 -2.43
CA ASP A 141 24.18 41.93 -1.84
C ASP A 141 23.42 41.04 -0.83
N HIS A 142 22.10 41.19 -0.62
CA HIS A 142 21.40 40.44 0.45
C HIS A 142 20.20 39.59 0.00
N HIS A 143 19.96 39.44 -1.30
CA HIS A 143 18.85 38.61 -1.81
C HIS A 143 19.23 37.16 -2.10
N GLU A 144 20.46 36.89 -2.56
CA GLU A 144 20.90 35.54 -2.98
C GLU A 144 21.05 34.58 -1.78
N GLN A 145 21.51 35.06 -0.62
CA GLN A 145 21.76 34.21 0.56
C GLN A 145 20.49 33.72 1.28
N LYS A 146 19.33 34.38 1.10
CA LYS A 146 18.08 34.00 1.79
C LYS A 146 17.29 32.93 1.03
N GLN A 147 17.52 32.80 -0.28
CA GLN A 147 16.90 31.79 -1.13
C GLN A 147 17.60 30.44 -0.99
N GLU A 148 18.94 30.40 -0.99
CA GLU A 148 19.72 29.15 -0.81
C GLU A 148 19.50 28.48 0.56
N GLN A 149 19.28 29.25 1.64
CA GLN A 149 18.99 28.67 2.96
C GLN A 149 17.56 28.13 3.10
N ALA A 150 16.59 28.67 2.35
CA ALA A 150 15.21 28.20 2.37
C ALA A 150 15.05 26.91 1.55
N ASP A 151 15.74 26.82 0.43
CA ASP A 151 15.74 25.69 -0.51
C ASP A 151 16.32 24.41 0.15
N GLY A 152 17.51 24.52 0.76
CA GLY A 152 18.13 23.40 1.48
C GLY A 152 17.37 22.91 2.71
N GLY A 153 16.41 23.69 3.23
CA GLY A 153 15.49 23.27 4.29
C GLY A 153 14.33 22.42 3.76
N GLN A 154 13.82 22.74 2.57
CA GLN A 154 12.75 21.97 1.92
C GLN A 154 13.25 20.61 1.42
N ASP A 155 14.45 20.55 0.84
CA ASP A 155 15.06 19.30 0.39
C ASP A 155 15.27 18.31 1.54
N LYS A 156 15.72 18.79 2.70
CA LYS A 156 15.87 17.95 3.90
C LYS A 156 14.54 17.40 4.37
N LYS A 157 13.50 18.23 4.42
CA LYS A 157 12.14 17.77 4.79
C LYS A 157 11.61 16.75 3.78
N LYS A 158 11.78 17.02 2.49
CA LYS A 158 11.44 16.08 1.42
C LYS A 158 12.15 14.74 1.62
N ALA A 159 13.45 14.75 1.88
CA ALA A 159 14.23 13.54 2.15
C ALA A 159 13.73 12.80 3.40
N GLN A 160 13.37 13.51 4.48
CA GLN A 160 12.81 12.91 5.69
C GLN A 160 11.45 12.24 5.44
N VAL A 161 10.59 12.86 4.64
CA VAL A 161 9.29 12.28 4.27
C VAL A 161 9.49 11.06 3.37
N ARG A 162 10.41 11.11 2.40
CA ARG A 162 10.74 9.96 1.55
C ARG A 162 11.23 8.80 2.42
N GLU A 163 12.14 9.06 3.35
CA GLU A 163 12.63 8.07 4.30
C GLU A 163 11.51 7.49 5.17
N LEU A 164 10.58 8.31 5.65
CA LEU A 164 9.40 7.84 6.38
C LEU A 164 8.59 6.83 5.54
N ILE A 165 8.23 7.20 4.31
CA ILE A 165 7.40 6.35 3.43
C ILE A 165 8.14 5.05 3.11
N THR A 166 9.44 5.12 2.78
CA THR A 166 10.27 3.94 2.49
C THR A 166 10.36 3.00 3.69
N GLN A 167 10.56 3.51 4.90
CA GLN A 167 10.67 2.67 6.10
C GLN A 167 9.32 2.07 6.52
N VAL A 168 8.21 2.79 6.35
CA VAL A 168 6.87 2.20 6.55
C VAL A 168 6.59 1.14 5.49
N GLY A 169 6.92 1.42 4.22
CA GLY A 169 6.80 0.45 3.12
C GLY A 169 7.62 -0.81 3.37
N LYS A 170 8.79 -0.69 4.00
CA LYS A 170 9.58 -1.84 4.45
C LYS A 170 8.82 -2.68 5.49
N VAL A 171 8.19 -2.05 6.48
CA VAL A 171 7.35 -2.75 7.48
C VAL A 171 6.15 -3.44 6.82
N VAL A 172 5.50 -2.78 5.85
CA VAL A 172 4.40 -3.39 5.09
C VAL A 172 4.88 -4.63 4.31
N ARG A 173 6.01 -4.50 3.61
CA ARG A 173 6.56 -5.57 2.76
C ARG A 173 7.11 -6.75 3.55
N GLU A 174 7.93 -6.48 4.56
CA GLU A 174 8.66 -7.51 5.31
C GLU A 174 7.90 -7.97 6.55
N GLY A 175 7.12 -7.09 7.18
CA GLY A 175 6.41 -7.36 8.43
C GLY A 175 4.98 -7.82 8.23
N LEU A 176 4.23 -7.21 7.30
CA LEU A 176 2.81 -7.51 7.08
C LEU A 176 2.56 -8.52 5.95
N GLY A 177 3.60 -8.93 5.20
CA GLY A 177 3.50 -9.89 4.10
C GLY A 177 3.41 -9.26 2.71
N GLY A 178 3.56 -7.94 2.60
CA GLY A 178 3.59 -7.23 1.32
C GLY A 178 2.31 -7.45 0.52
N TRP A 179 2.44 -8.06 -0.67
CA TRP A 179 1.32 -8.30 -1.58
C TRP A 179 0.31 -9.36 -1.08
N GLU A 180 0.73 -10.21 -0.15
CA GLU A 180 -0.14 -11.21 0.46
C GLU A 180 -0.93 -10.63 1.65
N TRP A 181 -0.57 -9.42 2.10
CA TRP A 181 -1.30 -8.74 3.16
C TRP A 181 -2.68 -8.32 2.65
N ASP A 182 -3.70 -8.65 3.41
CA ASP A 182 -5.11 -8.40 3.13
C ASP A 182 -5.63 -7.09 3.75
N GLY A 183 -4.74 -6.26 4.27
CA GLY A 183 -5.08 -4.95 4.84
C GLY A 183 -4.95 -3.79 3.86
N VAL A 184 -5.21 -2.58 4.37
CA VAL A 184 -5.19 -1.35 3.57
C VAL A 184 -4.02 -0.43 3.96
N GLY A 185 -3.16 -0.10 3.00
CA GLY A 185 -2.06 0.86 3.16
C GLY A 185 -2.34 2.19 2.46
N LEU A 186 -2.28 3.31 3.18
CA LEU A 186 -2.57 4.65 2.64
C LEU A 186 -1.45 5.64 2.98
N GLY A 187 -0.96 6.36 1.98
CA GLY A 187 -0.08 7.53 2.13
C GLY A 187 -0.86 8.82 1.95
N VAL A 188 -1.09 9.58 3.03
CA VAL A 188 -1.85 10.83 3.01
C VAL A 188 -0.92 12.03 3.00
N GLY A 189 -0.76 12.62 1.82
CA GLY A 189 -0.02 13.87 1.63
C GLY A 189 -0.90 15.08 1.91
N VAL A 190 -0.53 15.88 2.91
CA VAL A 190 -1.28 17.08 3.31
C VAL A 190 -0.62 18.35 2.78
N SER A 191 -1.31 19.12 1.92
CA SER A 191 -0.82 20.43 1.47
C SER A 191 -1.29 21.57 2.37
N SER A 192 -0.38 22.48 2.76
CA SER A 192 -0.68 23.60 3.67
C SER A 192 -1.40 24.77 3.00
N ILE A 193 -1.21 24.94 1.70
CA ILE A 193 -1.85 25.98 0.90
C ILE A 193 -3.07 25.35 0.24
N GLY A 194 -4.26 25.91 0.49
CA GLY A 194 -5.40 25.64 -0.36
C GLY A 194 -5.01 26.05 -1.76
N SER A 195 -5.04 25.12 -2.72
CA SER A 195 -4.99 25.44 -4.15
C SER A 195 -6.20 26.29 -4.50
N ASN A 196 -6.21 27.54 -4.06
CA ASN A 196 -7.12 28.57 -4.53
C ASN A 196 -6.66 28.90 -5.95
N GLY A 197 -7.15 28.12 -6.91
CA GLY A 197 -7.14 28.43 -8.33
C GLY A 197 -5.76 28.50 -8.99
N GLY A 198 -5.42 27.47 -9.76
CA GLY A 198 -4.45 27.60 -10.86
C GLY A 198 -3.03 27.90 -10.43
N LEU A 199 -2.39 26.98 -9.73
CA LEU A 199 -0.96 26.77 -9.95
C LEU A 199 -0.87 25.86 -11.18
N ALA A 200 -0.06 26.27 -12.16
CA ALA A 200 0.05 25.63 -13.47
C ALA A 200 -0.01 24.11 -13.36
N GLU A 201 -1.01 23.52 -14.01
CA GLU A 201 -1.32 22.08 -13.95
C GLU A 201 -0.11 21.20 -14.33
N GLU A 202 0.93 21.75 -14.97
CA GLU A 202 2.11 20.99 -15.38
C GLU A 202 3.24 20.90 -14.32
N GLU A 203 3.46 21.90 -13.46
CA GLU A 203 4.53 21.81 -12.43
C GLU A 203 4.05 21.22 -11.10
N GLY A 204 2.76 21.39 -10.79
CA GLY A 204 2.15 20.85 -9.57
C GLY A 204 1.78 19.36 -9.68
N ALA A 205 1.45 18.88 -10.88
CA ALA A 205 1.13 17.48 -11.13
C ALA A 205 2.36 16.59 -10.96
N GLY A 206 3.48 16.93 -11.62
CA GLY A 206 4.72 16.13 -11.51
C GLY A 206 5.28 16.02 -10.09
N ALA A 207 4.99 17.00 -9.21
CA ALA A 207 5.39 16.92 -7.81
C ALA A 207 4.53 15.96 -6.99
N LEU A 208 3.28 15.71 -7.37
CA LEU A 208 2.40 14.72 -6.74
C LEU A 208 2.68 13.32 -7.28
N ASP A 209 2.96 13.20 -8.58
CA ASP A 209 3.30 11.92 -9.23
C ASP A 209 4.48 11.24 -8.53
N GLU A 210 5.51 12.00 -8.12
CA GLU A 210 6.64 11.46 -7.36
C GLU A 210 6.22 10.78 -6.05
N TRP A 211 5.22 11.33 -5.34
CA TRP A 211 4.73 10.75 -4.09
C TRP A 211 3.80 9.58 -4.34
N GLU A 212 3.03 9.63 -5.44
CA GLU A 212 2.20 8.53 -5.89
C GLU A 212 3.05 7.29 -6.23
N ASP A 213 4.08 7.47 -7.05
CA ASP A 213 5.04 6.40 -7.40
C ASP A 213 5.71 5.83 -6.14
N LEU A 214 6.21 6.70 -5.25
CA LEU A 214 6.88 6.27 -4.03
C LEU A 214 5.96 5.49 -3.08
N CYS A 215 4.71 5.93 -2.94
CA CYS A 215 3.72 5.20 -2.14
C CYS A 215 3.39 3.85 -2.78
N ALA A 216 3.17 3.81 -4.09
CA ALA A 216 2.83 2.59 -4.83
C ALA A 216 3.94 1.53 -4.72
N GLU A 217 5.22 1.92 -4.84
CA GLU A 217 6.38 1.04 -4.63
C GLU A 217 6.46 0.46 -3.20
N CYS A 218 5.85 1.17 -2.24
CA CYS A 218 5.78 0.79 -0.83
C CYS A 218 4.51 0.00 -0.48
N GLY A 219 3.64 -0.30 -1.45
CA GLY A 219 2.36 -0.96 -1.21
C GLY A 219 1.32 -0.05 -0.54
N LEU A 220 1.45 1.27 -0.72
CA LEU A 220 0.54 2.28 -0.19
C LEU A 220 -0.18 2.99 -1.34
N GLU A 221 -1.46 3.25 -1.18
CA GLU A 221 -2.19 4.14 -2.09
C GLU A 221 -1.99 5.60 -1.65
N PHE A 222 -1.53 6.46 -2.55
CA PHE A 222 -1.37 7.89 -2.27
C PHE A 222 -2.70 8.64 -2.37
N VAL A 223 -3.00 9.46 -1.35
CA VAL A 223 -4.16 10.34 -1.35
C VAL A 223 -3.76 11.76 -0.97
N HIS A 224 -3.96 12.70 -1.89
CA HIS A 224 -3.73 14.12 -1.62
C HIS A 224 -4.90 14.77 -0.87
N VAL A 225 -4.60 15.38 0.27
CA VAL A 225 -5.57 16.12 1.09
C VAL A 225 -5.12 17.57 1.26
N SER A 226 -6.00 18.52 0.94
CA SER A 226 -5.71 19.93 1.19
C SER A 226 -6.04 20.30 2.64
N ARG A 227 -5.14 20.99 3.34
CA ARG A 227 -5.41 21.53 4.69
C ARG A 227 -6.60 22.49 4.71
N ALA A 228 -6.88 23.19 3.60
CA ALA A 228 -8.10 23.99 3.48
C ALA A 228 -9.37 23.14 3.59
N SER A 229 -9.33 21.88 3.13
CA SER A 229 -10.41 20.92 3.32
C SER A 229 -10.55 20.45 4.78
N LEU A 230 -9.47 20.47 5.57
CA LEU A 230 -9.44 20.03 6.98
C LEU A 230 -9.91 21.11 7.97
N VAL A 231 -9.81 22.39 7.60
CA VAL A 231 -10.05 23.53 8.53
C VAL A 231 -11.46 24.12 8.39
N VAL A 232 -12.09 23.98 7.23
CA VAL A 232 -13.45 24.50 7.03
C VAL A 232 -14.42 23.45 7.53
N GLY A 233 -15.18 23.77 8.58
CA GLY A 233 -16.37 23.00 9.05
C GLY A 233 -17.52 22.96 8.04
N LYS A 234 -17.21 22.97 6.74
CA LYS A 234 -18.05 22.46 5.68
C LYS A 234 -18.16 20.96 5.94
N ALA A 235 -19.29 20.37 5.57
CA ALA A 235 -19.40 18.91 5.53
C ALA A 235 -18.13 18.33 4.88
N PRO A 236 -17.63 17.15 5.33
CA PRO A 236 -16.55 16.47 4.61
C PRO A 236 -16.89 16.56 3.12
N ASP A 237 -15.94 16.95 2.28
CA ASP A 237 -16.15 17.19 0.85
C ASP A 237 -16.59 15.86 0.21
N GLY A 238 -17.84 15.51 0.45
CA GLY A 238 -18.29 14.12 0.61
C GLY A 238 -18.48 13.42 -0.72
N ASP A 239 -18.12 14.12 -1.78
CA ASP A 239 -18.19 13.65 -3.15
C ASP A 239 -17.23 14.44 -4.04
N LYS A 240 -16.08 14.91 -3.51
CA LYS A 240 -15.03 15.40 -4.40
C LYS A 240 -14.61 14.23 -5.27
N ARG A 241 -14.88 14.34 -6.56
CA ARG A 241 -14.57 13.32 -7.56
C ARG A 241 -13.65 13.89 -8.63
N ASN A 242 -12.75 13.06 -9.15
CA ASN A 242 -11.98 13.41 -10.34
C ASN A 242 -12.86 13.35 -11.60
N GLU A 243 -12.27 13.60 -12.77
CA GLU A 243 -12.96 13.57 -14.07
C GLU A 243 -13.55 12.20 -14.44
N PHE A 244 -13.07 11.13 -13.80
CA PHE A 244 -13.55 9.75 -13.96
C PHE A 244 -14.64 9.38 -12.95
N GLY A 245 -15.00 10.31 -12.04
CA GLY A 245 -16.01 10.06 -11.01
C GLY A 245 -15.48 9.33 -9.78
N GLU A 246 -14.17 9.15 -9.63
CA GLU A 246 -13.54 8.48 -8.49
C GLU A 246 -13.39 9.45 -7.31
N ARG A 247 -13.60 8.97 -6.07
CA ARG A 247 -13.51 9.83 -4.88
C ARG A 247 -12.07 10.30 -4.66
N MET A 248 -11.91 11.52 -4.14
CA MET A 248 -10.61 12.14 -3.84
C MET A 248 -10.54 12.64 -2.40
N GLY A 249 -9.31 12.90 -1.92
CA GLY A 249 -9.07 13.47 -0.60
C GLY A 249 -9.62 12.60 0.53
N MET A 250 -10.18 13.23 1.56
CA MET A 250 -10.69 12.46 2.71
C MET A 250 -11.83 11.50 2.37
N ALA A 251 -12.63 11.78 1.33
CA ALA A 251 -13.67 10.87 0.88
C ALA A 251 -13.07 9.56 0.32
N ARG A 252 -11.90 9.63 -0.32
CA ARG A 252 -11.17 8.43 -0.79
C ARG A 252 -10.60 7.63 0.36
N VAL A 253 -9.99 8.30 1.35
CA VAL A 253 -9.47 7.64 2.57
C VAL A 253 -10.60 6.87 3.28
N ILE A 254 -11.76 7.52 3.46
CA ILE A 254 -12.92 6.89 4.10
C ILE A 254 -13.42 5.69 3.28
N GLU A 255 -13.50 5.82 1.95
CA GLU A 255 -13.92 4.73 1.08
C GLU A 255 -12.99 3.52 1.15
N ALA A 256 -11.68 3.73 1.10
CA ALA A 256 -10.69 2.66 1.19
C ALA A 256 -10.81 1.92 2.54
N LEU A 257 -10.97 2.66 3.64
CA LEU A 257 -11.17 2.07 4.97
C LEU A 257 -12.52 1.34 5.09
N GLN A 258 -13.58 1.82 4.42
CA GLN A 258 -14.89 1.15 4.39
C GLN A 258 -14.88 -0.13 3.54
N ALA A 259 -14.06 -0.17 2.49
CA ALA A 259 -13.93 -1.32 1.61
C ALA A 259 -13.08 -2.46 2.22
N ASN A 260 -12.22 -2.13 3.20
CA ASN A 260 -11.38 -3.10 3.89
C ASN A 260 -12.19 -4.09 4.76
N ASP A 261 -11.71 -5.33 4.84
CA ASP A 261 -12.24 -6.33 5.78
C ASP A 261 -11.54 -6.19 7.14
N TRP A 262 -12.34 -5.90 8.17
CA TRP A 262 -11.84 -5.72 9.53
C TRP A 262 -12.04 -6.95 10.40
N SER A 263 -12.60 -8.03 9.88
CA SER A 263 -12.74 -9.28 10.62
C SER A 263 -11.36 -9.90 10.92
N GLY A 264 -11.27 -10.76 11.95
CA GLY A 264 -10.01 -11.44 12.32
C GLY A 264 -9.08 -10.70 13.29
N GLY A 265 -9.50 -9.59 13.92
CA GLY A 265 -8.68 -8.88 14.92
C GLY A 265 -8.55 -9.59 16.28
N GLY A 266 -9.03 -10.83 16.39
CA GLY A 266 -8.89 -11.66 17.58
C GLY A 266 -7.62 -12.51 17.47
N LEU A 267 -6.85 -12.55 18.55
CA LEU A 267 -5.84 -13.59 18.80
C LEU A 267 -6.54 -14.95 18.95
N GLU A 268 -7.15 -15.47 17.89
CA GLU A 268 -7.38 -16.90 17.78
C GLU A 268 -6.03 -17.50 17.45
N GLY A 269 -5.36 -17.96 18.51
CA GLY A 269 -4.03 -18.55 18.48
C GLY A 269 -3.95 -19.67 17.44
N GLY A 270 -2.73 -19.92 16.98
CA GLY A 270 -2.39 -20.98 16.05
C GLY A 270 -3.26 -22.23 16.20
N GLY A 271 -4.24 -22.34 15.32
CA GLY A 271 -4.94 -23.58 15.03
C GLY A 271 -4.12 -24.28 13.98
N ASP A 272 -3.24 -25.17 14.45
CA ASP A 272 -2.59 -26.19 13.65
C ASP A 272 -3.57 -26.85 12.67
N GLY A 273 -3.01 -27.29 11.55
CA GLY A 273 -3.69 -28.20 10.64
C GLY A 273 -4.22 -29.43 11.38
N ASP A 274 -5.52 -29.60 11.27
CA ASP A 274 -6.29 -30.79 11.62
C ASP A 274 -7.49 -30.70 10.64
N GLY A 275 -7.55 -31.49 9.56
CA GLY A 275 -7.32 -32.92 9.57
C GLY A 275 -8.56 -33.69 10.01
N GLU A 276 -9.77 -33.13 9.82
CA GLU A 276 -11.01 -33.90 9.91
C GLU A 276 -11.12 -34.88 8.71
N GLU A 277 -10.30 -35.92 8.75
CA GLU A 277 -10.65 -37.23 8.22
C GLU A 277 -11.85 -37.72 9.05
N GLU A 278 -13.04 -37.69 8.45
CA GLU A 278 -14.22 -38.36 9.00
C GLU A 278 -13.98 -39.88 9.02
N GLU A 279 -13.33 -40.37 10.08
CA GLU A 279 -13.32 -41.79 10.43
C GLU A 279 -14.56 -42.12 11.28
N GLU A 280 -15.72 -42.27 10.64
CA GLU A 280 -16.87 -42.88 11.32
C GLU A 280 -16.74 -44.40 11.37
N GLY A 281 -16.37 -44.89 12.57
CA GLY A 281 -17.26 -45.75 13.33
C GLY A 281 -17.46 -47.17 12.81
N HIS A 282 -16.52 -48.05 13.15
CA HIS A 282 -16.65 -49.50 13.06
C HIS A 282 -17.71 -50.02 14.05
N GLU A 283 -18.88 -50.46 13.55
CA GLU A 283 -19.77 -51.38 14.28
C GLU A 283 -19.94 -52.68 13.50
N GLY A 284 -19.49 -53.78 14.11
CA GLY A 284 -19.57 -55.12 13.54
C GLY A 284 -20.92 -55.78 13.74
N GLU A 285 -21.30 -56.66 12.81
CA GLU A 285 -21.55 -58.09 13.05
C GLU A 285 -22.29 -58.74 11.85
N GLY A 286 -21.78 -59.90 11.42
CA GLY A 286 -22.62 -61.03 11.03
C GLY A 286 -23.23 -61.06 9.63
N GLY A 287 -22.64 -61.84 8.72
CA GLY A 287 -23.35 -62.25 7.50
C GLY A 287 -22.56 -63.17 6.57
N LYS A 288 -22.78 -64.48 6.70
CA LYS A 288 -22.18 -65.55 5.88
C LYS A 288 -22.70 -65.58 4.43
N GLY A 289 -21.85 -66.09 3.53
CA GLY A 289 -22.23 -66.79 2.30
C GLY A 289 -22.24 -65.88 1.07
N GLY A 290 -21.76 -66.25 -0.11
CA GLY A 290 -21.36 -67.54 -0.64
C GLY A 290 -21.57 -67.46 -2.17
N ASN A 291 -20.51 -67.71 -2.92
CA ASN A 291 -20.47 -68.28 -4.27
C ASN A 291 -21.37 -67.74 -5.41
N ASN A 292 -20.67 -67.37 -6.49
CA ASN A 292 -20.80 -67.95 -7.84
C ASN A 292 -21.84 -67.37 -8.83
N GLN A 293 -21.31 -66.90 -9.97
CA GLN A 293 -21.77 -67.05 -11.37
C GLN A 293 -21.74 -65.70 -12.13
N ARG A 294 -20.93 -65.50 -13.18
CA ARG A 294 -20.79 -66.15 -14.50
C ARG A 294 -21.48 -65.28 -15.57
N ARG A 295 -20.68 -64.80 -16.54
CA ARG A 295 -21.05 -64.54 -17.96
C ARG A 295 -21.95 -63.30 -18.20
N GLU A 296 -21.83 -62.49 -19.26
CA GLU A 296 -21.45 -62.68 -20.67
C GLU A 296 -20.81 -61.39 -21.26
N GLU A 297 -20.08 -61.62 -22.34
CA GLU A 297 -19.39 -60.68 -23.23
C GLU A 297 -20.37 -59.77 -23.98
N LYS A 298 -19.92 -58.55 -24.33
CA LYS A 298 -20.26 -57.95 -25.63
C LYS A 298 -19.22 -56.92 -26.07
N GLU A 299 -18.46 -57.30 -27.09
CA GLU A 299 -17.71 -56.39 -27.96
C GLU A 299 -18.68 -55.56 -28.82
N GLY A 300 -18.26 -54.36 -29.23
CA GLY A 300 -18.93 -53.61 -30.29
C GLY A 300 -18.72 -52.09 -30.22
N ASP A 301 -17.69 -51.63 -30.93
CA ASP A 301 -17.67 -50.48 -31.83
C ASP A 301 -17.78 -49.03 -31.32
N GLU A 302 -16.66 -48.33 -31.55
CA GLU A 302 -16.47 -46.99 -32.11
C GLU A 302 -17.60 -45.94 -32.11
N ALA A 303 -17.18 -44.77 -31.62
CA ALA A 303 -17.43 -43.43 -32.16
C ALA A 303 -18.84 -42.82 -32.02
N GLY A 304 -18.90 -41.75 -31.21
CA GLY A 304 -19.82 -40.63 -31.45
C GLY A 304 -20.34 -39.96 -30.17
N SER A 305 -20.15 -38.63 -30.10
CA SER A 305 -20.82 -37.63 -29.25
C SER A 305 -20.64 -37.77 -27.72
N ASP A 306 -20.22 -36.76 -26.96
CA ASP A 306 -20.34 -35.31 -27.14
C ASP A 306 -19.06 -34.61 -26.67
N PHE A 307 -18.43 -33.87 -27.58
CA PHE A 307 -17.50 -32.80 -27.22
C PHE A 307 -18.37 -31.60 -26.92
N ASP A 308 -18.52 -31.22 -25.65
CA ASP A 308 -19.23 -30.01 -25.25
C ASP A 308 -18.26 -28.81 -25.31
N PRO A 309 -18.36 -27.94 -26.32
CA PRO A 309 -17.42 -26.83 -26.53
C PRO A 309 -17.57 -25.69 -25.50
N GLU A 310 -18.51 -25.77 -24.54
CA GLU A 310 -18.63 -24.81 -23.43
C GLU A 310 -18.12 -25.36 -22.09
N SER A 311 -17.49 -26.55 -22.07
CA SER A 311 -16.90 -27.16 -20.85
C SER A 311 -15.37 -27.21 -20.81
N LEU A 312 -14.68 -26.56 -21.77
CA LEU A 312 -13.25 -26.32 -21.66
C LEU A 312 -13.01 -25.03 -20.85
N ASP A 313 -13.21 -25.18 -19.55
CA ASP A 313 -12.74 -24.22 -18.55
C ASP A 313 -11.22 -24.05 -18.70
N PHE A 314 -10.79 -22.80 -18.85
CA PHE A 314 -9.41 -22.38 -19.03
C PHE A 314 -8.71 -22.43 -17.67
N GLY A 315 -8.57 -23.63 -17.12
CA GLY A 315 -7.76 -23.90 -15.93
C GLY A 315 -6.29 -23.97 -16.34
N PHE A 316 -5.60 -22.83 -16.30
CA PHE A 316 -4.13 -22.82 -16.30
C PHE A 316 -3.67 -23.16 -14.88
N ASP A 317 -3.51 -24.43 -14.58
CA ASP A 317 -3.00 -24.88 -13.29
C ASP A 317 -1.50 -24.52 -13.15
N ARG A 318 -1.10 -24.13 -11.94
CA ARG A 318 0.25 -23.63 -11.63
C ARG A 318 1.33 -24.69 -11.92
N GLU A 319 0.98 -25.97 -11.86
CA GLU A 319 1.87 -27.08 -12.22
C GLU A 319 2.17 -27.16 -13.73
N ASP A 320 1.18 -26.90 -14.60
CA ASP A 320 1.36 -26.92 -16.05
C ASP A 320 2.23 -25.76 -16.54
N PHE A 321 2.19 -24.62 -15.82
CA PHE A 321 3.08 -23.48 -16.07
C PHE A 321 4.54 -23.78 -15.71
N VAL A 322 4.78 -24.57 -14.66
CA VAL A 322 6.14 -25.00 -14.26
C VAL A 322 6.66 -26.07 -15.24
N GLY A 323 5.80 -26.98 -15.68
CA GLY A 323 6.13 -27.95 -16.73
C GLY A 323 6.52 -27.28 -18.05
N LEU A 324 5.75 -26.27 -18.47
CA LEU A 324 6.04 -25.47 -19.66
C LEU A 324 7.34 -24.66 -19.50
N ARG A 325 7.56 -24.02 -18.34
CA ARG A 325 8.79 -23.28 -18.06
C ARG A 325 10.03 -24.18 -18.04
N LYS A 326 9.90 -25.38 -17.47
CA LYS A 326 10.97 -26.38 -17.40
C LYS A 326 11.26 -27.01 -18.77
N ALA A 327 10.24 -27.19 -19.61
CA ALA A 327 10.41 -27.67 -20.99
C ALA A 327 11.10 -26.65 -21.89
N ILE A 328 10.84 -25.35 -21.69
CA ILE A 328 11.55 -24.28 -22.41
C ILE A 328 13.02 -24.21 -21.93
N TRP A 329 13.28 -24.40 -20.63
CA TRP A 329 14.63 -24.27 -20.07
C TRP A 329 15.51 -25.51 -20.30
N SER A 330 14.92 -26.70 -20.37
CA SER A 330 15.68 -27.95 -20.49
C SER A 330 15.89 -28.42 -21.95
N GLY A 331 15.45 -27.62 -22.93
CA GLY A 331 15.48 -27.95 -24.35
C GLY A 331 16.74 -27.54 -25.12
N GLY A 332 17.86 -27.27 -24.44
CA GLY A 332 19.12 -26.85 -25.08
C GLY A 332 20.35 -27.42 -24.37
N GLN A 333 20.82 -28.57 -24.86
CA GLN A 333 22.20 -29.08 -24.83
C GLN A 333 22.98 -29.08 -23.49
N ALA A 334 23.13 -30.28 -22.92
CA ALA A 334 24.06 -30.58 -21.83
C ALA A 334 25.53 -30.39 -22.23
N GLY A 335 26.31 -29.71 -21.36
CA GLY A 335 27.77 -29.67 -21.37
C GLY A 335 28.31 -28.70 -20.32
N ASP A 336 29.09 -29.24 -19.38
CA ASP A 336 30.06 -28.63 -18.43
C ASP A 336 29.88 -27.20 -17.85
N GLU A 337 30.02 -27.17 -16.52
CA GLU A 337 30.77 -26.18 -15.71
C GLU A 337 30.79 -24.71 -16.16
N GLU A 338 30.01 -23.87 -15.47
CA GLU A 338 30.41 -22.67 -14.72
C GLU A 338 29.15 -21.78 -14.49
N ASP A 339 29.10 -21.06 -13.36
CA ASP A 339 28.12 -19.99 -13.14
C ASP A 339 28.36 -18.89 -14.19
N GLU A 340 27.79 -19.03 -15.38
CA GLU A 340 27.70 -17.93 -16.34
C GLU A 340 26.52 -17.05 -15.93
N GLU A 341 26.88 -15.94 -15.29
CA GLU A 341 26.07 -14.73 -15.16
C GLU A 341 25.35 -14.46 -16.49
N VAL A 342 24.01 -14.31 -16.45
CA VAL A 342 23.20 -14.02 -17.64
C VAL A 342 23.82 -12.82 -18.35
N GLY A 343 24.48 -13.07 -19.48
CA GLY A 343 25.30 -12.06 -20.14
C GLY A 343 24.43 -10.87 -20.55
N GLU A 344 24.97 -9.66 -20.45
CA GLU A 344 24.30 -8.44 -20.93
C GLU A 344 23.84 -8.58 -22.40
N GLU A 345 24.49 -9.45 -23.18
CA GLU A 345 24.11 -9.80 -24.56
C GLU A 345 22.75 -10.51 -24.65
N ASP A 346 22.40 -11.39 -23.71
CA ASP A 346 21.12 -12.10 -23.67
C ASP A 346 19.97 -11.17 -23.30
N VAL A 347 20.22 -10.23 -22.37
CA VAL A 347 19.26 -9.18 -22.01
C VAL A 347 19.01 -8.25 -23.21
N GLN A 348 20.06 -7.84 -23.91
CA GLN A 348 19.92 -7.02 -25.13
C GLN A 348 19.22 -7.77 -26.27
N LYS A 349 19.37 -9.11 -26.36
CA LYS A 349 18.67 -9.95 -27.35
C LYS A 349 17.17 -10.03 -27.03
N LEU A 350 16.83 -10.13 -25.74
CA LEU A 350 15.45 -10.15 -25.23
C LEU A 350 14.76 -8.78 -25.42
N GLU A 351 15.46 -7.68 -25.13
CA GLU A 351 14.96 -6.31 -25.35
C GLU A 351 14.69 -6.03 -26.83
N ARG A 352 15.61 -6.42 -27.73
CA ARG A 352 15.41 -6.30 -29.18
C ARG A 352 14.22 -7.12 -29.67
N MET A 353 14.00 -8.31 -29.10
CA MET A 353 12.83 -9.13 -29.43
C MET A 353 11.52 -8.47 -28.95
N MET A 354 11.51 -7.94 -27.72
CA MET A 354 10.34 -7.29 -27.14
C MET A 354 9.95 -6.03 -27.90
N LEU A 355 10.93 -5.22 -28.31
CA LEU A 355 10.72 -4.04 -29.15
C LEU A 355 10.14 -4.38 -30.52
N LYS A 356 10.62 -5.46 -31.16
CA LYS A 356 10.15 -5.92 -32.48
C LYS A 356 8.73 -6.48 -32.40
N LEU A 357 8.39 -7.22 -31.33
CA LEU A 357 7.04 -7.73 -31.09
C LEU A 357 6.04 -6.62 -30.76
N GLN A 358 6.46 -5.59 -30.03
CA GLN A 358 5.63 -4.43 -29.72
C GLN A 358 5.31 -3.62 -30.98
N ALA A 359 6.28 -3.41 -31.87
CA ALA A 359 6.05 -2.76 -33.16
C ALA A 359 5.07 -3.55 -34.07
N VAL A 360 5.11 -4.89 -34.02
CA VAL A 360 4.18 -5.75 -34.76
C VAL A 360 2.77 -5.71 -34.13
N ARG A 361 2.69 -5.59 -32.81
CA ARG A 361 1.43 -5.40 -32.09
C ARG A 361 0.76 -4.07 -32.47
N ASP A 362 1.50 -2.99 -32.51
CA ASP A 362 0.97 -1.66 -32.84
C ASP A 362 0.49 -1.57 -34.29
N THR A 363 1.23 -2.21 -35.20
CA THR A 363 0.84 -2.27 -36.63
C THR A 363 -0.29 -3.26 -36.91
N SER A 364 -0.66 -4.12 -35.96
CA SER A 364 -1.71 -5.13 -36.10
C SER A 364 -2.97 -4.85 -35.27
N ALA A 365 -2.98 -3.73 -34.52
CA ALA A 365 -4.11 -3.27 -33.70
C ALA A 365 -5.38 -2.94 -34.51
N GLY A 366 -5.24 -2.66 -35.81
CA GLY A 366 -6.37 -2.36 -36.72
C GLY A 366 -6.84 -3.52 -37.61
N LEU A 367 -6.24 -4.71 -37.50
CA LEU A 367 -6.51 -5.85 -38.38
C LEU A 367 -7.36 -6.94 -37.69
N PRO A 368 -8.20 -7.68 -38.45
CA PRO A 368 -8.96 -8.82 -37.94
C PRO A 368 -8.04 -9.87 -37.27
N GLU A 369 -8.56 -10.54 -36.25
CA GLU A 369 -7.81 -11.43 -35.35
C GLU A 369 -7.02 -12.52 -36.08
N GLU A 370 -7.59 -13.10 -37.13
CA GLU A 370 -6.95 -14.14 -37.93
C GLU A 370 -5.72 -13.62 -38.70
N GLN A 371 -5.77 -12.38 -39.19
CA GLN A 371 -4.61 -11.72 -39.83
C GLN A 371 -3.57 -11.27 -38.79
N ARG A 372 -4.01 -10.81 -37.62
CA ARG A 372 -3.14 -10.44 -36.50
C ARG A 372 -2.31 -11.63 -36.04
N ARG A 373 -2.94 -12.79 -35.83
CA ARG A 373 -2.27 -14.04 -35.45
C ARG A 373 -1.26 -14.50 -36.52
N ARG A 374 -1.60 -14.35 -37.80
CA ARG A 374 -0.69 -14.69 -38.92
C ARG A 374 0.52 -13.76 -39.00
N MET A 375 0.34 -12.46 -38.74
CA MET A 375 1.45 -11.50 -38.71
C MET A 375 2.36 -11.71 -37.50
N ALA A 376 1.77 -11.98 -36.33
CA ALA A 376 2.54 -12.33 -35.13
C ALA A 376 3.35 -13.62 -35.34
N ALA A 377 2.76 -14.67 -35.91
CA ALA A 377 3.46 -15.92 -36.19
C ALA A 377 4.62 -15.75 -37.19
N ARG A 378 4.47 -14.88 -38.21
CA ARG A 378 5.56 -14.55 -39.14
C ARG A 378 6.67 -13.75 -38.47
N ALA A 379 6.33 -12.76 -37.65
CA ALA A 379 7.30 -11.95 -36.93
C ALA A 379 8.12 -12.77 -35.92
N VAL A 380 7.47 -13.67 -35.18
CA VAL A 380 8.14 -14.61 -34.26
C VAL A 380 9.07 -15.55 -35.04
N GLY A 381 8.64 -16.06 -36.20
CA GLY A 381 9.47 -16.90 -37.06
C GLY A 381 10.67 -16.18 -37.68
N GLU A 382 10.57 -14.87 -37.93
CA GLU A 382 11.68 -14.05 -38.41
C GLU A 382 12.66 -13.74 -37.28
N VAL A 383 12.17 -13.44 -36.08
CA VAL A 383 13.00 -13.25 -34.87
C VAL A 383 13.77 -14.54 -34.55
N MET A 384 13.11 -15.69 -34.53
CA MET A 384 13.76 -16.99 -34.26
C MET A 384 14.81 -17.38 -35.32
N LYS A 385 14.81 -16.76 -36.49
CA LYS A 385 15.80 -16.99 -37.55
C LYS A 385 16.99 -16.04 -37.47
N GLU A 386 16.84 -14.91 -36.77
CA GLU A 386 17.89 -13.93 -36.49
C GLU A 386 18.63 -14.19 -35.16
N LEU A 387 18.07 -15.07 -34.31
CA LEU A 387 18.73 -15.62 -33.13
C LEU A 387 19.78 -16.66 -33.50
#